data_AF-A0A2D0IM01-F1
#
_entry.id   AF-A0A2D0IM01-F1
#
_cell.length_a   1.000
_cell.length_b   1.000
_cell.length_c   1.000
_cell.angle_alpha   90.00
_cell.angle_beta   90.00
_cell.angle_gamma   90.00
#
_symmetry.space_group_name_H-M   'P 1'
#
loop_
_entity.id
_entity.type
_entity.pdbx_description
1 polymer ?
#
loop_
_entity_poly.entity_id
_entity_poly.type
_entity_poly.pdbx_seq_one_letter_code
_entity_poly.pdbx_strand_id
1 'polypeptide(L)'
;MACIVVVGDRFTEFSENNNVLTFSQVLKFLSAAQCEDDYQVIFGQGLSKENIEEFKNLLRHGDTDKTLLLNKIHLLRETTRNTHKHKVENVLISETIKTGVVSYQCHLLIDDGCAEMADHVTGQHIQGMVLLEACRQMVNSVSERFLIKTGSEKSFVLHVMNSEFKEYLFPVASSMEMTIRHFRRGLRGDFTAECIITIMQNNTVCLCVDIKFSAIDKGYLSLIEQQMAAKLLSHLH
;
A
#
# COMPACT_ATOMS: atom_id res chain seq x y z
N MET A 1 4.04 8.70 -29.68
CA MET A 1 3.36 8.90 -28.40
C MET A 1 4.36 8.64 -27.29
N ALA A 2 4.81 9.69 -26.62
CA ALA A 2 5.75 9.60 -25.50
C ALA A 2 4.99 9.23 -24.22
N CYS A 3 5.68 8.72 -23.20
CA CYS A 3 5.05 8.32 -21.94
C CYS A 3 5.69 9.09 -20.79
N ILE A 4 4.89 9.76 -19.97
CA ILE A 4 5.33 10.43 -18.74
C ILE A 4 4.78 9.66 -17.54
N VAL A 5 5.68 9.33 -16.61
CA VAL A 5 5.33 8.79 -15.30
C VAL A 5 5.23 9.94 -14.31
N VAL A 6 4.10 10.04 -13.59
CA VAL A 6 3.88 11.04 -12.54
C VAL A 6 3.93 10.37 -11.18
N VAL A 7 4.80 10.84 -10.29
CA VAL A 7 4.98 10.32 -8.92
C VAL A 7 4.74 11.41 -7.87
N GLY A 8 4.59 11.02 -6.60
CA GLY A 8 4.57 11.96 -5.48
C GLY A 8 5.85 12.80 -5.38
N ASP A 9 5.76 13.97 -4.75
CA ASP A 9 6.89 14.90 -4.62
C ASP A 9 8.01 14.34 -3.73
N ARG A 10 7.70 13.42 -2.81
CA ARG A 10 8.74 12.73 -2.03
C ARG A 10 9.59 11.74 -2.83
N PHE A 11 9.21 11.42 -4.07
CA PHE A 11 10.03 10.61 -4.98
C PHE A 11 10.89 11.49 -5.91
N THR A 12 11.43 12.59 -5.38
CA THR A 12 12.20 13.56 -6.17
C THR A 12 13.44 12.92 -6.83
N GLU A 13 14.21 12.05 -6.15
CA GLU A 13 15.36 11.41 -6.81
C GLU A 13 14.94 10.47 -7.95
N PHE A 14 13.76 9.84 -7.86
CA PHE A 14 13.26 9.01 -8.97
C PHE A 14 12.86 9.87 -10.18
N SER A 15 12.46 11.12 -9.97
CA SER A 15 12.15 12.09 -11.04
C SER A 15 13.38 12.55 -11.84
N GLU A 16 14.59 12.20 -11.42
CA GLU A 16 15.82 12.45 -12.21
C GLU A 16 15.92 11.57 -13.46
N ASN A 17 15.08 10.53 -13.55
CA ASN A 17 15.00 9.67 -14.73
C ASN A 17 14.20 10.33 -15.86
N ASN A 18 14.56 9.99 -17.10
CA ASN A 18 13.86 10.48 -18.28
C ASN A 18 12.36 10.18 -18.24
N ASN A 19 11.55 11.19 -18.53
CA ASN A 19 10.09 11.13 -18.56
C ASN A 19 9.43 10.75 -17.23
N VAL A 20 10.10 10.98 -16.10
CA VAL A 20 9.49 10.90 -14.77
C VAL A 20 9.37 12.31 -14.23
N LEU A 21 8.17 12.69 -13.78
CA LEU A 21 7.91 13.99 -13.16
C LEU A 21 7.27 13.77 -11.79
N THR A 22 7.66 14.56 -10.81
CA THR A 22 6.87 14.67 -9.58
C THR A 22 5.54 15.39 -9.88
N PHE A 23 4.59 15.29 -8.95
CA PHE A 23 3.30 15.96 -9.07
C PHE A 23 3.46 17.47 -9.27
N SER A 24 4.27 18.13 -8.44
CA SER A 24 4.55 19.56 -8.60
C SER A 24 5.25 19.90 -9.92
N GLN A 25 6.12 19.02 -10.43
CA GLN A 25 6.80 19.23 -11.71
C GLN A 25 5.84 19.12 -12.89
N VAL A 26 4.94 18.13 -12.89
CA VAL A 26 3.99 17.95 -14.01
C VAL A 26 2.99 19.10 -14.08
N LEU A 27 2.57 19.67 -12.95
CA LEU A 27 1.71 20.87 -12.92
C LEU A 27 2.39 22.07 -13.60
N LYS A 28 3.69 22.26 -13.36
CA LYS A 28 4.48 23.30 -14.03
C LYS A 28 4.63 23.01 -15.52
N PHE A 29 4.89 21.76 -15.89
CA PHE A 29 4.99 21.33 -17.28
C PHE A 29 3.71 21.62 -18.07
N LEU A 30 2.54 21.33 -17.50
CA LEU A 30 1.25 21.57 -18.15
C LEU A 30 0.94 23.07 -18.35
N SER A 31 1.31 23.90 -17.37
CA SER A 31 1.07 25.36 -17.43
C SER A 31 2.00 26.10 -18.40
N ALA A 32 3.19 25.56 -18.69
CA ALA A 32 4.22 26.22 -19.49
C ALA A 32 4.00 26.23 -21.03
N ALA A 33 2.80 25.87 -21.54
CA ALA A 33 2.48 25.80 -22.98
C ALA A 33 3.34 24.85 -23.87
N GLN A 34 4.37 24.18 -23.33
CA GLN A 34 5.37 23.38 -24.08
C GLN A 34 4.99 21.89 -24.34
N CYS A 35 3.71 21.57 -24.52
CA CYS A 35 3.32 20.20 -24.84
C CYS A 35 3.10 20.10 -26.35
N GLU A 36 4.20 20.03 -27.12
CA GLU A 36 4.16 19.89 -28.59
C GLU A 36 3.81 18.46 -29.02
N ASP A 37 4.07 17.46 -28.15
CA ASP A 37 3.80 16.05 -28.40
C ASP A 37 2.57 15.52 -27.65
N ASP A 38 1.99 14.45 -28.19
CA ASP A 38 1.00 13.61 -27.50
C ASP A 38 1.69 12.70 -26.46
N TYR A 39 1.31 12.84 -25.19
CA TYR A 39 1.82 12.01 -24.10
C TYR A 39 0.76 11.10 -23.49
N GLN A 40 1.17 9.87 -23.22
CA GLN A 40 0.46 9.00 -22.28
C GLN A 40 0.94 9.30 -20.86
N VAL A 41 0.00 9.57 -19.95
CA VAL A 41 0.31 9.80 -18.55
C VAL A 41 0.03 8.54 -17.75
N ILE A 42 1.06 8.08 -17.03
CA ILE A 42 1.00 6.96 -16.10
C ILE A 42 1.16 7.50 -14.68
N PHE A 43 0.18 7.28 -13.84
CA PHE A 43 0.31 7.55 -12.40
C PHE A 43 1.13 6.44 -11.75
N GLY A 44 2.26 6.84 -11.16
CA GLY A 44 3.08 6.02 -10.29
C GLY A 44 2.62 6.11 -8.84
N GLN A 45 3.57 5.92 -7.92
CA GLN A 45 3.32 5.92 -6.48
C GLN A 45 3.51 7.32 -5.88
N GLY A 46 2.94 7.54 -4.70
CA GLY A 46 3.06 8.79 -3.94
C GLY A 46 1.97 9.82 -4.25
N LEU A 47 0.95 9.47 -5.04
CA LEU A 47 -0.13 10.37 -5.40
C LEU A 47 -1.35 10.13 -4.52
N SER A 48 -1.87 11.21 -3.93
CA SER A 48 -3.16 11.20 -3.26
C SER A 48 -4.32 11.13 -4.27
N LYS A 49 -5.52 10.84 -3.78
CA LYS A 49 -6.73 10.90 -4.62
C LYS A 49 -6.96 12.32 -5.13
N GLU A 50 -6.69 13.30 -4.28
CA GLU A 50 -6.82 14.71 -4.54
C GLU A 50 -5.87 15.15 -5.66
N ASN A 51 -4.61 14.67 -5.65
CA ASN A 51 -3.67 14.93 -6.74
C ASN A 51 -4.17 14.40 -8.08
N ILE A 52 -4.69 13.17 -8.09
CA ILE A 52 -5.21 12.53 -9.30
C ILE A 52 -6.43 13.29 -9.85
N GLU A 53 -7.35 13.73 -8.97
CA GLU A 53 -8.53 14.50 -9.38
C GLU A 53 -8.18 15.92 -9.82
N GLU A 54 -7.24 16.59 -9.14
CA GLU A 54 -6.69 17.89 -9.57
C GLU A 54 -6.09 17.79 -10.98
N PHE A 55 -5.26 16.77 -11.23
CA PHE A 55 -4.66 16.52 -12.54
C PHE A 55 -5.73 16.31 -13.62
N LYS A 56 -6.74 15.48 -13.34
CA LYS A 56 -7.87 15.24 -14.26
C LYS A 56 -8.64 16.54 -14.57
N ASN A 57 -8.85 17.40 -13.58
CA ASN A 57 -9.56 18.66 -13.77
C ASN A 57 -8.75 19.64 -14.62
N LEU A 58 -7.44 19.71 -14.42
CA LEU A 58 -6.57 20.53 -15.27
C LEU A 58 -6.59 20.09 -16.73
N LEU A 59 -6.63 18.78 -17.00
CA LEU A 59 -6.77 18.28 -18.36
C LEU A 59 -8.13 18.60 -19.01
N ARG A 60 -9.20 18.73 -18.22
CA ARG A 60 -10.54 19.04 -18.73
C ARG A 60 -10.75 20.52 -19.02
N HIS A 61 -10.03 21.39 -18.33
CA HIS A 61 -10.22 22.85 -18.38
C HIS A 61 -9.10 23.60 -19.12
N GLY A 62 -8.03 22.93 -19.53
CA GLY A 62 -6.97 23.53 -20.36
C GLY A 62 -7.39 23.72 -21.82
N ASP A 63 -6.66 24.57 -22.55
CA ASP A 63 -6.75 24.66 -24.02
C ASP A 63 -6.21 23.35 -24.63
N THR A 64 -7.11 22.41 -24.92
CA THR A 64 -6.76 21.01 -25.24
C THR A 64 -6.59 20.76 -26.76
N ASP A 65 -5.56 21.34 -27.36
CA ASP A 65 -4.90 20.71 -28.52
C ASP A 65 -3.83 19.68 -28.06
N LYS A 66 -3.69 19.49 -26.75
CA LYS A 66 -2.70 18.59 -26.13
C LYS A 66 -3.34 17.23 -25.84
N THR A 67 -2.98 16.18 -26.59
CA THR A 67 -3.54 14.85 -26.35
C THR A 67 -2.82 14.18 -25.18
N LEU A 68 -3.35 14.36 -23.98
CA LEU A 68 -2.91 13.65 -22.78
C LEU A 68 -3.85 12.48 -22.49
N LEU A 69 -3.38 11.27 -22.80
CA LEU A 69 -4.14 10.05 -22.53
C LEU A 69 -3.82 9.54 -21.13
N LEU A 70 -4.79 9.66 -20.24
CA LEU A 70 -4.71 9.05 -18.91
C LEU A 70 -4.86 7.53 -19.02
N ASN A 71 -3.95 6.79 -18.38
CA ASN A 71 -4.21 5.38 -18.14
C ASN A 71 -5.48 5.22 -17.28
N LYS A 72 -6.46 4.46 -17.78
CA LYS A 72 -7.81 4.36 -17.19
C LYS A 72 -7.90 3.45 -15.97
N ILE A 73 -6.81 2.77 -15.59
CA ILE A 73 -6.83 1.85 -14.45
C ILE A 73 -6.81 2.67 -13.16
N HIS A 74 -8.01 3.00 -12.66
CA HIS A 74 -8.19 3.57 -11.33
C HIS A 74 -8.47 2.45 -10.34
N LEU A 75 -7.45 2.08 -9.57
CA LEU A 75 -7.58 1.11 -8.50
C LEU A 75 -8.24 1.77 -7.30
N LEU A 76 -9.22 1.10 -6.70
CA LEU A 76 -9.84 1.56 -5.47
C LEU A 76 -8.91 1.29 -4.30
N ARG A 77 -8.64 2.31 -3.49
CA ARG A 77 -7.89 2.19 -2.23
C ARG A 77 -8.69 1.35 -1.23
N GLU A 78 -8.01 0.51 -0.46
CA GLU A 78 -8.66 -0.24 0.60
C GLU A 78 -9.21 0.69 1.69
N THR A 79 -10.16 0.19 2.49
CA THR A 79 -10.73 0.99 3.59
C THR A 79 -9.79 1.06 4.79
N THR A 80 -9.85 2.19 5.50
CA THR A 80 -9.19 2.40 6.80
C THR A 80 -9.57 1.33 7.83
N ARG A 81 -10.83 0.88 7.80
CA ARG A 81 -11.33 -0.22 8.62
C ARG A 81 -10.60 -1.53 8.34
N ASN A 82 -10.47 -1.91 7.07
CA ASN A 82 -9.88 -3.21 6.70
C ASN A 82 -8.36 -3.23 6.89
N THR A 83 -7.68 -2.08 6.86
CA THR A 83 -6.23 -1.99 7.06
C THR A 83 -5.82 -1.61 8.48
N HIS A 84 -6.80 -1.26 9.33
CA HIS A 84 -6.59 -0.78 10.71
C HIS A 84 -5.78 0.52 10.73
N LYS A 85 -6.13 1.45 9.85
CA LYS A 85 -5.57 2.80 9.81
C LYS A 85 -6.60 3.83 10.21
N HIS A 86 -6.16 4.94 10.78
CA HIS A 86 -7.04 6.06 11.12
C HIS A 86 -7.15 7.08 9.98
N LYS A 87 -6.09 7.21 9.19
CA LYS A 87 -5.95 8.19 8.13
C LYS A 87 -5.86 7.49 6.77
N VAL A 88 -6.46 8.08 5.74
CA VAL A 88 -6.59 7.45 4.42
C VAL A 88 -5.26 7.41 3.67
N GLU A 89 -4.42 8.43 3.86
CA GLU A 89 -3.05 8.49 3.32
C GLU A 89 -2.18 7.34 3.85
N ASN A 90 -2.47 6.81 5.04
CA ASN A 90 -1.74 5.68 5.60
C ASN A 90 -2.20 4.31 5.06
N VAL A 91 -3.20 4.25 4.18
CA VAL A 91 -3.67 3.00 3.57
C VAL A 91 -2.87 2.71 2.30
N LEU A 92 -1.90 1.81 2.34
CA LEU A 92 -0.88 1.66 1.29
C LEU A 92 -1.25 0.68 0.17
N ILE A 93 -2.45 0.10 0.21
CA ILE A 93 -2.88 -0.94 -0.73
C ILE A 93 -4.23 -0.62 -1.37
N SER A 94 -4.42 -1.15 -2.57
CA SER A 94 -5.74 -1.24 -3.19
C SER A 94 -6.64 -2.22 -2.44
N GLU A 95 -7.93 -2.19 -2.76
CA GLU A 95 -8.86 -3.24 -2.38
C GLU A 95 -8.29 -4.63 -2.69
N THR A 96 -8.35 -5.51 -1.69
CA THR A 96 -7.94 -6.90 -1.85
C THR A 96 -9.03 -7.72 -2.52
N ILE A 97 -8.65 -8.47 -3.55
CA ILE A 97 -9.52 -9.42 -4.25
C ILE A 97 -9.10 -10.86 -3.93
N LYS A 98 -10.07 -11.77 -3.95
CA LYS A 98 -9.83 -13.20 -3.81
C LYS A 98 -9.63 -13.82 -5.20
N THR A 99 -8.45 -14.38 -5.45
CA THR A 99 -8.05 -14.94 -6.76
C THR A 99 -8.07 -16.47 -6.79
N GLY A 100 -8.12 -17.12 -5.63
CA GLY A 100 -8.22 -18.57 -5.49
C GLY A 100 -8.82 -18.97 -4.15
N VAL A 101 -8.80 -20.26 -3.82
CA VAL A 101 -9.37 -20.77 -2.55
C VAL A 101 -8.68 -20.15 -1.34
N VAL A 102 -7.35 -20.04 -1.40
CA VAL A 102 -6.46 -19.53 -0.34
C VAL A 102 -5.53 -18.41 -0.85
N SER A 103 -5.86 -17.80 -1.99
CA SER A 103 -5.02 -16.84 -2.69
C SER A 103 -5.76 -15.51 -2.88
N TYR A 104 -5.01 -14.42 -2.69
CA TYR A 104 -5.52 -13.06 -2.67
C TYR A 104 -4.54 -12.12 -3.37
N GLN A 105 -5.04 -11.02 -3.91
CA GLN A 105 -4.24 -10.05 -4.63
C GLN A 105 -4.69 -8.62 -4.32
N CYS A 106 -3.73 -7.70 -4.29
CA CYS A 106 -3.97 -6.25 -4.35
C CYS A 106 -2.80 -5.56 -5.06
N HIS A 107 -2.80 -4.24 -5.08
CA HIS A 107 -1.73 -3.41 -5.62
C HIS A 107 -1.22 -2.44 -4.55
N LEU A 108 0.03 -2.01 -4.66
CA LEU A 108 0.51 -0.87 -3.87
C LEU A 108 -0.12 0.42 -4.38
N LEU A 109 -0.62 1.22 -3.44
CA LEU A 109 -1.13 2.57 -3.64
C LEU A 109 -0.56 3.46 -2.54
N ILE A 110 0.70 3.83 -2.66
CA ILE A 110 1.37 4.68 -1.67
C ILE A 110 0.93 6.12 -1.87
N ASP A 111 0.57 6.78 -0.78
CA ASP A 111 0.41 8.23 -0.69
C ASP A 111 1.69 8.78 -0.05
N ASP A 112 2.31 9.81 -0.63
CA ASP A 112 3.56 10.33 -0.08
C ASP A 112 3.35 11.10 1.24
N GLY A 113 2.11 11.43 1.59
CA GLY A 113 1.72 11.92 2.92
C GLY A 113 1.60 10.83 4.00
N CYS A 114 1.82 9.55 3.67
CA CYS A 114 1.74 8.48 4.65
C CYS A 114 2.80 8.61 5.76
N ALA A 115 2.44 8.12 6.95
CA ALA A 115 3.29 8.20 8.14
C ALA A 115 4.64 7.49 7.95
N GLU A 116 4.65 6.40 7.20
CA GLU A 116 5.83 5.58 6.91
C GLU A 116 6.83 6.31 6.01
N MET A 117 6.40 7.35 5.29
CA MET A 117 7.27 8.22 4.49
C MET A 117 7.57 9.55 5.19
N ALA A 118 7.15 9.76 6.44
CA ALA A 118 7.27 11.06 7.12
C ALA A 118 8.73 11.50 7.37
N ASP A 119 9.65 10.55 7.41
CA ASP A 119 11.08 10.79 7.56
C ASP A 119 11.79 10.85 6.20
N HIS A 120 13.11 10.99 6.20
CA HIS A 120 13.94 11.13 5.01
C HIS A 120 13.78 9.95 4.04
N VAL A 121 13.18 10.21 2.89
CA VAL A 121 13.22 9.33 1.71
C VAL A 121 14.59 9.50 1.08
N THR A 122 15.32 8.41 0.87
CA THR A 122 16.62 8.42 0.18
C THR A 122 16.58 7.58 -1.07
N GLY A 123 17.16 8.12 -2.13
CA GLY A 123 17.33 7.40 -3.38
C GLY A 123 16.02 7.14 -4.11
N GLN A 124 16.11 6.31 -5.15
CA GLN A 124 15.04 6.20 -6.14
C GLN A 124 13.99 5.13 -5.83
N HIS A 125 14.24 4.26 -4.85
CA HIS A 125 13.41 3.09 -4.56
C HIS A 125 12.47 3.36 -3.37
N ILE A 126 11.41 2.57 -3.28
CA ILE A 126 10.49 2.59 -2.14
C ILE A 126 11.18 1.94 -0.94
N GLN A 127 11.16 2.63 0.20
CA GLN A 127 11.78 2.14 1.43
C GLN A 127 11.17 0.81 1.89
N GLY A 128 12.01 -0.11 2.34
CA GLY A 128 11.57 -1.44 2.77
C GLY A 128 10.52 -1.43 3.88
N MET A 129 10.57 -0.46 4.81
CA MET A 129 9.58 -0.35 5.89
C MET A 129 8.18 -0.01 5.39
N VAL A 130 8.06 0.80 4.34
CA VAL A 130 6.78 1.08 3.66
C VAL A 130 6.21 -0.21 3.07
N LEU A 131 7.06 -1.06 2.49
CA LEU A 131 6.65 -2.34 1.90
C LEU A 131 6.19 -3.36 2.96
N LEU A 132 6.90 -3.45 4.09
CA LEU A 132 6.50 -4.31 5.20
C LEU A 132 5.17 -3.88 5.81
N GLU A 133 4.93 -2.57 5.90
CA GLU A 133 3.64 -2.07 6.33
C GLU A 133 2.52 -2.41 5.34
N ALA A 134 2.77 -2.30 4.03
CA ALA A 134 1.80 -2.74 3.03
C ALA A 134 1.48 -4.23 3.18
N CYS A 135 2.48 -5.09 3.44
CA CYS A 135 2.28 -6.51 3.74
C CYS A 135 1.41 -6.72 4.99
N ARG A 136 1.64 -5.95 6.07
CA ARG A 136 0.80 -5.98 7.27
C ARG A 136 -0.64 -5.57 6.96
N GLN A 137 -0.84 -4.56 6.13
CA GLN A 137 -2.18 -4.14 5.70
C GLN A 137 -2.89 -5.18 4.84
N MET A 138 -2.15 -5.91 4.00
CA MET A 138 -2.71 -7.01 3.21
C MET A 138 -3.20 -8.15 4.13
N VAL A 139 -2.46 -8.48 5.19
CA VAL A 139 -2.89 -9.44 6.22
C VAL A 139 -4.22 -8.99 6.86
N ASN A 140 -4.31 -7.73 7.28
CA ASN A 140 -5.52 -7.18 7.89
C ASN A 140 -6.69 -7.21 6.91
N SER A 141 -6.48 -6.72 5.68
CA SER A 141 -7.53 -6.64 4.67
C SER A 141 -8.06 -8.04 4.29
N VAL A 142 -7.17 -9.01 4.06
CA VAL A 142 -7.59 -10.40 3.78
C VAL A 142 -8.40 -10.96 4.95
N SER A 143 -7.94 -10.71 6.17
CA SER A 143 -8.60 -11.22 7.37
C SER A 143 -9.99 -10.64 7.57
N GLU A 144 -10.12 -9.30 7.52
CA GLU A 144 -11.37 -8.58 7.69
C GLU A 144 -12.38 -8.91 6.59
N ARG A 145 -11.93 -9.00 5.34
CA ARG A 145 -12.81 -9.24 4.20
C ARG A 145 -13.24 -10.69 4.04
N PHE A 146 -12.36 -11.65 4.35
CA PHE A 146 -12.56 -13.03 3.90
C PHE A 146 -12.45 -14.10 5.00
N LEU A 147 -11.83 -13.81 6.15
CA LEU A 147 -11.56 -14.83 7.17
C LEU A 147 -12.40 -14.64 8.44
N ILE A 148 -12.65 -13.39 8.82
CA ILE A 148 -13.46 -12.99 9.97
C ILE A 148 -14.95 -13.06 9.61
N LYS A 149 -15.76 -13.61 10.52
CA LYS A 149 -17.22 -13.62 10.37
C LYS A 149 -17.79 -12.28 10.86
N THR A 150 -18.85 -11.82 10.20
CA THR A 150 -19.56 -10.57 10.54
C THR A 150 -19.90 -10.50 12.04
N GLY A 151 -19.63 -9.34 12.65
CA GLY A 151 -19.98 -9.06 14.04
C GLY A 151 -18.92 -9.43 15.09
N SER A 152 -17.74 -9.91 14.68
CA SER A 152 -16.63 -10.16 15.59
C SER A 152 -15.50 -9.15 15.37
N GLU A 153 -15.29 -8.24 16.32
CA GLU A 153 -14.10 -7.38 16.32
C GLU A 153 -12.87 -8.18 16.75
N LYS A 154 -11.85 -8.17 15.89
CA LYS A 154 -10.58 -8.85 16.15
C LYS A 154 -9.43 -7.86 16.26
N SER A 155 -8.47 -8.21 17.11
CA SER A 155 -7.14 -7.61 17.13
C SER A 155 -6.15 -8.61 16.53
N PHE A 156 -5.13 -8.10 15.85
CA PHE A 156 -4.12 -8.90 15.18
C PHE A 156 -2.83 -8.95 16.00
N VAL A 157 -2.34 -10.16 16.28
CA VAL A 157 -1.05 -10.40 16.90
C VAL A 157 -0.11 -10.98 15.86
N LEU A 158 0.96 -10.26 15.57
CA LEU A 158 2.02 -10.71 14.67
C LEU A 158 3.04 -11.53 15.46
N HIS A 159 3.27 -12.78 15.04
CA HIS A 159 4.23 -13.68 15.70
C HIS A 159 5.55 -13.77 14.95
N VAL A 160 5.49 -13.79 13.62
CA VAL A 160 6.65 -13.88 12.73
C VAL A 160 6.40 -12.98 11.52
N MET A 161 7.44 -12.26 11.11
CA MET A 161 7.51 -11.56 9.84
C MET A 161 8.95 -11.66 9.34
N ASN A 162 9.21 -12.64 8.47
CA ASN A 162 10.52 -12.82 7.85
C ASN A 162 10.47 -12.23 6.44
N SER A 163 11.41 -11.37 6.10
CA SER A 163 11.44 -10.69 4.80
C SER A 163 12.70 -11.01 4.02
N GLU A 164 12.55 -11.19 2.72
CA GLU A 164 13.62 -11.35 1.75
C GLU A 164 13.46 -10.28 0.67
N PHE A 165 14.29 -9.24 0.74
CA PHE A 165 14.37 -8.18 -0.27
C PHE A 165 15.25 -8.67 -1.43
N LYS A 166 14.61 -8.99 -2.56
CA LYS A 166 15.27 -9.59 -3.72
C LYS A 166 15.76 -8.54 -4.72
N GLU A 167 14.95 -7.50 -4.92
CA GLU A 167 15.22 -6.42 -5.86
C GLU A 167 14.70 -5.11 -5.30
N TYR A 168 15.23 -3.99 -5.81
CA TYR A 168 14.65 -2.68 -5.54
C TYR A 168 13.27 -2.55 -6.18
N LEU A 169 12.36 -1.91 -5.46
CA LEU A 169 11.03 -1.58 -5.96
C LEU A 169 10.96 -0.07 -6.23
N PHE A 170 10.66 0.33 -7.46
CA PHE A 170 10.57 1.75 -7.83
C PHE A 170 9.12 2.27 -7.75
N PRO A 171 8.88 3.60 -7.68
CA PRO A 171 7.55 4.18 -7.46
C PRO A 171 6.66 4.16 -8.72
N VAL A 172 6.55 2.99 -9.34
CA VAL A 172 5.65 2.67 -10.45
C VAL A 172 4.67 1.56 -10.05
N ALA A 173 3.83 1.12 -10.99
CA ALA A 173 2.86 0.07 -10.73
C ALA A 173 3.52 -1.21 -10.18
N SER A 174 2.91 -1.78 -9.16
CA SER A 174 3.32 -3.04 -8.54
C SER A 174 2.10 -3.79 -8.03
N SER A 175 2.23 -5.11 -7.91
CA SER A 175 1.19 -5.99 -7.39
C SER A 175 1.67 -6.72 -6.16
N MET A 176 0.72 -7.11 -5.32
CA MET A 176 0.96 -7.93 -4.14
C MET A 176 0.09 -9.17 -4.23
N GLU A 177 0.68 -10.32 -3.93
CA GLU A 177 -0.03 -11.60 -3.88
C GLU A 177 0.18 -12.24 -2.52
N MET A 178 -0.90 -12.75 -1.92
CA MET A 178 -0.87 -13.47 -0.65
C MET A 178 -1.43 -14.87 -0.85
N THR A 179 -0.73 -15.86 -0.29
CA THR A 179 -1.23 -17.24 -0.19
C THR A 179 -1.18 -17.72 1.25
N ILE A 180 -2.32 -18.18 1.77
CA ILE A 180 -2.39 -18.82 3.08
C ILE A 180 -1.86 -20.25 2.97
N ARG A 181 -0.83 -20.58 3.76
CA ARG A 181 -0.18 -21.90 3.82
C ARG A 181 -0.75 -22.77 4.92
N HIS A 182 -0.99 -22.18 6.10
CA HIS A 182 -1.60 -22.85 7.22
C HIS A 182 -2.71 -21.99 7.81
N PHE A 183 -3.81 -22.62 8.22
CA PHE A 183 -4.93 -21.93 8.86
C PHE A 183 -5.56 -22.83 9.91
N ARG A 184 -5.62 -22.34 11.15
CA ARG A 184 -6.21 -23.04 12.28
C ARG A 184 -7.26 -22.15 12.95
N ARG A 185 -8.51 -22.60 12.96
CA ARG A 185 -9.58 -21.95 13.73
C ARG A 185 -9.44 -22.26 15.21
N GLY A 186 -9.60 -21.23 16.03
CA GLY A 186 -9.79 -21.31 17.46
C GLY A 186 -11.25 -21.18 17.86
N LEU A 187 -11.48 -20.97 19.16
CA LEU A 187 -12.81 -20.68 19.70
C LEU A 187 -13.22 -19.24 19.37
N ARG A 188 -14.53 -18.94 19.45
CA ARG A 188 -15.06 -17.57 19.29
C ARG A 188 -14.65 -16.85 18.00
N GLY A 189 -14.38 -17.62 16.95
CA GLY A 189 -13.95 -17.08 15.65
C GLY A 189 -12.51 -16.59 15.61
N ASP A 190 -11.71 -16.83 16.67
CA ASP A 190 -10.27 -16.61 16.64
C ASP A 190 -9.61 -17.55 15.63
N PHE A 191 -8.44 -17.17 15.13
CA PHE A 191 -7.66 -18.06 14.29
C PHE A 191 -6.18 -17.72 14.33
N THR A 192 -5.37 -18.68 13.89
CA THR A 192 -3.95 -18.49 13.58
C THR A 192 -3.71 -18.87 12.13
N ALA A 193 -2.92 -18.08 11.42
CA ALA A 193 -2.60 -18.31 10.03
C ALA A 193 -1.11 -18.10 9.77
N GLU A 194 -0.62 -18.83 8.79
CA GLU A 194 0.70 -18.65 8.20
C GLU A 194 0.50 -18.37 6.71
N CYS A 195 1.08 -17.30 6.20
CA CYS A 195 0.98 -16.90 4.81
C CYS A 195 2.30 -16.42 4.24
N ILE A 196 2.38 -16.45 2.91
CA ILE A 196 3.45 -15.82 2.14
C ILE A 196 2.84 -14.66 1.38
N ILE A 197 3.50 -13.50 1.42
CA ILE A 197 3.18 -12.34 0.61
C ILE A 197 4.35 -12.05 -0.32
N THR A 198 4.08 -11.88 -1.61
CA THR A 198 5.07 -11.43 -2.59
C THR A 198 4.68 -10.10 -3.19
N ILE A 199 5.63 -9.16 -3.26
CA ILE A 199 5.47 -7.92 -4.02
C ILE A 199 6.23 -8.06 -5.33
N MET A 200 5.54 -7.77 -6.43
CA MET A 200 6.05 -7.89 -7.79
C MET A 200 6.00 -6.56 -8.55
N GLN A 201 7.03 -6.33 -9.36
CA GLN A 201 7.10 -5.23 -10.32
C GLN A 201 7.63 -5.78 -11.64
N ASN A 202 6.91 -5.54 -12.75
CA ASN A 202 7.27 -6.03 -14.08
C ASN A 202 7.61 -7.53 -14.13
N ASN A 203 6.76 -8.37 -13.55
CA ASN A 203 6.94 -9.83 -13.42
C ASN A 203 8.16 -10.28 -12.62
N THR A 204 8.84 -9.36 -11.93
CA THR A 204 9.96 -9.66 -11.04
C THR A 204 9.49 -9.63 -9.59
N VAL A 205 9.83 -10.64 -8.80
CA VAL A 205 9.56 -10.66 -7.36
C VAL A 205 10.58 -9.79 -6.67
N CYS A 206 10.16 -8.66 -6.12
CA CYS A 206 11.05 -7.71 -5.43
C CYS A 206 11.13 -7.98 -3.92
N LEU A 207 10.03 -8.44 -3.31
CA LEU A 207 9.96 -8.75 -1.89
C LEU A 207 9.16 -10.04 -1.68
N CYS A 208 9.66 -10.91 -0.81
CA CYS A 208 8.91 -12.04 -0.25
C CYS A 208 8.84 -11.89 1.27
N VAL A 209 7.66 -12.10 1.86
CA VAL A 209 7.44 -12.02 3.31
C VAL A 209 6.67 -13.24 3.80
N ASP A 210 7.28 -14.02 4.69
CA ASP A 210 6.62 -15.09 5.44
C ASP A 210 6.07 -14.52 6.74
N ILE A 211 4.75 -14.65 6.93
CA ILE A 211 4.05 -14.07 8.08
C ILE A 211 3.30 -15.15 8.85
N LYS A 212 3.47 -15.15 10.17
CA LYS A 212 2.61 -15.89 11.10
C LYS A 212 1.88 -14.91 12.00
N PHE A 213 0.56 -15.02 12.06
CA PHE A 213 -0.26 -14.11 12.85
C PHE A 213 -1.49 -14.80 13.44
N SER A 214 -2.08 -14.18 14.45
CA SER A 214 -3.37 -14.56 15.00
C SER A 214 -4.35 -13.39 14.94
N ALA A 215 -5.61 -13.69 14.68
CA ALA A 215 -6.73 -12.78 14.91
C ALA A 215 -7.47 -13.25 16.16
N ILE A 216 -7.51 -12.42 17.19
CA ILE A 216 -8.01 -12.74 18.53
C ILE A 216 -9.11 -11.76 18.89
N ASP A 217 -10.11 -12.19 19.64
CA ASP A 217 -11.11 -11.30 20.24
C ASP A 217 -10.46 -10.08 20.90
N LYS A 218 -10.89 -8.89 20.47
CA LYS A 218 -10.29 -7.62 20.88
C LYS A 218 -10.40 -7.36 22.38
N GLY A 219 -11.53 -7.72 22.99
CA GLY A 219 -11.74 -7.56 24.43
C GLY A 219 -10.84 -8.49 25.24
N TYR A 220 -10.70 -9.74 24.77
CA TYR A 220 -9.79 -10.70 25.39
C TYR A 220 -8.32 -10.27 25.30
N LEU A 221 -7.87 -9.78 24.14
CA LEU A 221 -6.48 -9.32 23.98
C LEU A 221 -6.17 -8.13 24.89
N SER A 222 -7.07 -7.13 24.95
CA SER A 222 -6.90 -5.96 25.80
C SER A 222 -6.76 -6.33 27.28
N LEU A 223 -7.53 -7.33 27.75
CA LEU A 223 -7.42 -7.84 29.11
C LEU A 223 -6.04 -8.48 29.37
N ILE A 224 -5.52 -9.27 28.43
CA ILE A 224 -4.19 -9.88 28.54
C ILE A 224 -3.10 -8.80 28.60
N GLU A 225 -3.15 -7.81 27.70
CA GLU A 225 -2.18 -6.73 27.66
C GLU A 225 -2.14 -5.95 28.98
N GLN A 226 -3.31 -5.63 29.53
CA GLN A 226 -3.41 -4.94 30.82
C GLN A 226 -2.81 -5.77 31.96
N GLN A 227 -3.06 -7.09 32.00
CA GLN A 227 -2.49 -7.97 33.01
C GLN A 227 -0.97 -8.09 32.89
N MET A 228 -0.45 -8.22 31.66
CA MET A 228 0.99 -8.30 31.41
C MET A 228 1.70 -7.00 31.79
N ALA A 229 1.11 -5.85 31.44
CA ALA A 229 1.64 -4.54 31.82
C ALA A 229 1.64 -4.37 33.35
N ALA A 230 0.53 -4.67 34.04
CA ALA A 230 0.44 -4.58 35.49
C ALA A 230 1.47 -5.49 36.19
N LYS A 231 1.65 -6.71 35.69
CA LYS A 231 2.67 -7.64 36.21
C LYS A 231 4.08 -7.08 36.03
N LEU A 232 4.41 -6.55 34.84
CA LEU A 232 5.72 -5.94 34.59
C LEU A 232 5.98 -4.78 35.55
N LEU A 233 4.98 -3.90 35.76
CA LEU A 233 5.09 -2.77 36.69
C LEU A 233 5.30 -3.22 38.14
N SER A 234 4.70 -4.34 38.56
CA SER A 234 4.90 -4.88 39.92
C SER A 234 6.32 -5.35 40.20
N HIS A 235 7.14 -5.57 39.17
CA HIS A 235 8.55 -5.95 39.31
C HIS A 235 9.51 -4.75 39.30
N LEU A 236 9.00 -3.53 39.08
CA LEU A 236 9.79 -2.29 39.12
C LEU A 236 9.85 -1.66 40.53
N HIS A 237 9.09 -2.22 41.48
CA HIS A 237 9.05 -1.85 42.90
C HIS A 237 9.64 -2.97 43.76
#